data_AF-A0AAD4SEA2-F1
#
_entry.id   AF-A0AAD4SEA2-F1
#
_cell.length_a   1.000
_cell.length_b   1.000
_cell.length_c   1.000
_cell.angle_alpha   90.00
_cell.angle_beta   90.00
_cell.angle_gamma   90.00
#
_symmetry.space_group_name_H-M   'P 1'
#
loop_
_entity.id
_entity.type
_entity.pdbx_description
1 polymer ?
#
loop_
_entity_poly.entity_id
_entity_poly.type
_entity_poly.pdbx_seq_one_letter_code
_entity_poly.pdbx_strand_id
1 'polypeptide(L)'
;MEFLMGKVSLISLLLVFLAGNGASATVFTLFNNCNHTIWPATLCGNGMNTLGDGGFVLTPGVSVPLPAPAGWSGRFWARTGCNFDDNGNGVCATGDCGAVLRCTGGGATPSSLAEFTLGTAGTPNDKDFYDVSLVDGYNVGVGISSSGGTGDCRYAGCISDVNASCPAELQVVVDGTVVACKSACGAFNTEEYCCNGAHATPGTCGPTGYSNMFKSACPSAYSYAYDDASSTFTCSAGSDYLITFCPTASP
;
A
#
# COMPACT_ATOMS: atom_id res chain seq x y z
N MET A 1 7.28 38.54 -71.35
CA MET A 1 8.71 38.21 -71.41
C MET A 1 9.39 39.12 -70.41
N GLU A 2 9.57 38.63 -69.19
CA GLU A 2 10.77 38.80 -68.34
C GLU A 2 10.49 38.05 -67.03
N PHE A 3 11.23 36.96 -66.86
CA PHE A 3 11.44 36.29 -65.59
C PHE A 3 12.34 37.18 -64.73
N LEU A 4 12.15 37.21 -63.40
CA LEU A 4 13.13 36.71 -62.43
C LEU A 4 12.66 36.89 -60.97
N MET A 5 12.49 35.75 -60.30
CA MET A 5 13.00 35.38 -58.97
C MET A 5 12.92 36.37 -57.78
N GLY A 6 12.22 35.91 -56.74
CA GLY A 6 12.87 35.74 -55.44
C GLY A 6 12.26 36.51 -54.27
N LYS A 7 11.55 35.77 -53.40
CA LYS A 7 11.83 35.66 -51.94
C LYS A 7 10.78 34.73 -51.33
N VAL A 8 11.08 33.43 -51.33
CA VAL A 8 10.37 32.48 -50.46
C VAL A 8 10.84 32.81 -49.04
N SER A 9 9.97 33.42 -48.25
CA SER A 9 10.22 33.63 -46.82
C SER A 9 10.12 32.27 -46.14
N LEU A 10 11.28 31.67 -45.83
CA LEU A 10 11.35 30.53 -44.91
C LEU A 10 10.97 31.04 -43.51
N ILE A 11 9.70 30.92 -43.16
CA ILE A 11 9.29 30.93 -41.75
C ILE A 11 9.80 29.60 -41.18
N SER A 12 10.98 29.65 -40.55
CA SER A 12 11.50 28.54 -39.78
C SER A 12 10.60 28.38 -38.55
N LEU A 13 9.63 27.47 -38.61
CA LEU A 13 8.81 27.10 -37.47
C LEU A 13 9.70 26.35 -36.48
N LEU A 14 10.30 27.10 -35.54
CA LEU A 14 11.07 26.53 -34.45
C LEU A 14 10.10 25.75 -33.54
N LEU A 15 9.90 24.47 -33.83
CA LEU A 15 9.29 23.51 -32.90
C LEU A 15 10.25 23.40 -31.72
N VAL A 16 10.05 24.25 -30.72
CA VAL A 16 10.63 24.06 -29.39
C VAL A 16 9.95 22.81 -28.84
N PHE A 17 10.59 21.65 -29.06
CA PHE A 17 10.34 20.48 -28.24
C PHE A 17 10.73 20.89 -26.82
N LEU A 18 9.73 21.28 -26.04
CA LEU A 18 9.83 21.23 -24.59
C LEU A 18 10.06 19.75 -24.25
N ALA A 19 11.33 19.33 -24.27
CA ALA A 19 11.77 18.19 -23.50
C ALA A 19 11.57 18.58 -22.04
N GLY A 20 10.32 18.50 -21.57
CA GLY A 20 10.07 18.38 -20.16
C GLY A 20 10.88 17.17 -19.71
N ASN A 21 11.78 17.38 -18.75
CA ASN A 21 12.27 16.27 -17.92
C ASN A 21 11.03 15.73 -17.21
N GLY A 22 10.28 14.87 -17.90
CA GLY A 22 9.22 14.10 -17.31
C GLY A 22 9.89 13.14 -16.35
N ALA A 23 10.01 13.54 -15.09
CA ALA A 23 10.22 12.57 -14.04
C ALA A 23 9.05 11.59 -14.16
N SER A 24 9.35 10.35 -14.57
CA SER A 24 8.33 9.30 -14.61
C SER A 24 7.82 9.12 -13.19
N ALA A 25 6.57 9.49 -12.95
CA ALA A 25 5.92 9.25 -11.67
C ALA A 25 5.60 7.76 -11.57
N THR A 26 5.94 7.12 -10.45
CA THR A 26 5.44 5.78 -10.13
C THR A 26 3.93 5.83 -10.04
N VAL A 27 3.24 4.91 -10.69
CA VAL A 27 1.78 4.77 -10.59
C VAL A 27 1.43 3.57 -9.73
N PHE A 28 0.72 3.83 -8.63
CA PHE A 28 0.06 2.80 -7.85
C PHE A 28 -1.34 2.57 -8.43
N THR A 29 -1.60 1.39 -8.98
CA THR A 29 -2.95 0.98 -9.39
C THR A 29 -3.57 0.18 -8.28
N LEU A 30 -4.62 0.72 -7.63
CA LEU A 30 -5.37 0.02 -6.60
C LEU A 30 -6.52 -0.74 -7.23
N PHE A 31 -6.60 -2.05 -7.02
CA PHE A 31 -7.62 -2.92 -7.59
C PHE A 31 -8.41 -3.64 -6.48
N ASN A 32 -9.74 -3.52 -6.52
CA ASN A 32 -10.61 -4.25 -5.62
C ASN A 32 -11.04 -5.59 -6.25
N ASN A 33 -10.38 -6.68 -5.85
CA ASN A 33 -10.77 -8.04 -6.20
C ASN A 33 -11.69 -8.69 -5.15
N CYS A 34 -12.06 -7.96 -4.10
CA CYS A 34 -13.05 -8.42 -3.12
C CYS A 34 -14.44 -8.48 -3.78
N ASN A 35 -15.31 -9.35 -3.25
CA ASN A 35 -16.71 -9.45 -3.68
C ASN A 35 -17.62 -8.35 -3.09
N HIS A 36 -17.05 -7.37 -2.39
CA HIS A 36 -17.74 -6.28 -1.72
C HIS A 36 -16.99 -4.96 -1.88
N THR A 37 -17.69 -3.85 -1.68
CA THR A 37 -17.09 -2.52 -1.70
C THR A 37 -16.11 -2.36 -0.56
N ILE A 38 -14.95 -1.80 -0.85
CA ILE A 38 -13.96 -1.37 0.12
C ILE A 38 -13.74 0.13 -0.02
N TRP A 39 -13.15 0.73 1.01
CA TRP A 39 -12.76 2.13 0.99
C TRP A 39 -11.26 2.23 1.22
N PRO A 40 -10.44 2.15 0.16
CA PRO A 40 -9.01 2.33 0.31
C PRO A 40 -8.72 3.67 0.96
N ALA A 41 -7.67 3.68 1.75
CA ALA A 41 -7.15 4.82 2.45
C ALA A 41 -5.64 4.89 2.26
N THR A 42 -5.11 6.11 2.30
CA THR A 42 -3.70 6.36 2.07
C THR A 42 -3.16 7.30 3.13
N LEU A 43 -1.91 7.12 3.51
CA LEU A 43 -1.20 8.02 4.40
C LEU A 43 0.22 8.21 3.88
N CYS A 44 0.63 9.47 3.73
CA CYS A 44 2.02 9.81 3.46
C CYS A 44 2.78 9.96 4.79
N GLY A 45 3.93 9.30 4.91
CA GLY A 45 4.77 9.31 6.11
C GLY A 45 5.86 10.39 6.12
N ASN A 46 6.23 10.94 4.95
CA ASN A 46 7.34 11.88 4.81
C ASN A 46 6.92 13.31 4.44
N GLY A 47 5.67 13.69 4.73
CA GLY A 47 5.17 15.06 4.60
C GLY A 47 4.89 15.51 3.15
N MET A 48 4.99 14.60 2.18
CA MET A 48 4.52 14.83 0.82
C MET A 48 3.00 14.70 0.70
N ASN A 49 2.48 14.94 -0.49
CA ASN A 49 1.04 14.87 -0.76
C ASN A 49 0.50 13.47 -0.47
N THR A 50 -0.61 13.42 0.27
CA THR A 50 -1.43 12.22 0.43
C THR A 50 -2.10 11.88 -0.90
N LEU A 51 -1.96 10.62 -1.34
CA LEU A 51 -2.48 10.17 -2.64
C LEU A 51 -3.99 9.90 -2.56
N GLY A 52 -4.73 10.19 -3.63
CA GLY A 52 -6.18 9.91 -3.67
C GLY A 52 -6.98 10.63 -2.57
N ASP A 53 -6.56 11.82 -2.17
CA ASP A 53 -7.13 12.64 -1.09
C ASP A 53 -7.25 11.91 0.27
N GLY A 54 -6.44 10.87 0.50
CA GLY A 54 -6.46 10.08 1.75
C GLY A 54 -7.52 8.99 1.81
N GLY A 55 -8.45 8.94 0.85
CA GLY A 55 -9.38 7.81 0.76
C GLY A 55 -10.57 8.04 -0.16
N PHE A 56 -11.10 6.94 -0.70
CA PHE A 56 -12.19 6.93 -1.67
C PHE A 56 -12.95 5.60 -1.63
N VAL A 57 -14.10 5.54 -2.30
CA VAL A 57 -14.88 4.30 -2.48
C VAL A 57 -14.30 3.51 -3.65
N LEU A 58 -14.09 2.20 -3.47
CA LEU A 58 -13.66 1.30 -4.55
C LEU A 58 -14.57 0.07 -4.60
N THR A 59 -15.46 0.03 -5.61
CA THR A 59 -16.41 -1.07 -5.80
C THR A 59 -15.73 -2.32 -6.39
N PRO A 60 -16.33 -3.52 -6.26
CA PRO A 60 -15.77 -4.76 -6.81
C PRO A 60 -15.42 -4.65 -8.29
N GLY A 61 -14.25 -5.17 -8.66
CA GLY A 61 -13.76 -5.21 -10.04
C GLY A 61 -13.23 -3.89 -10.59
N VAL A 62 -13.17 -2.83 -9.77
CA VAL A 62 -12.69 -1.50 -10.20
C VAL A 62 -11.23 -1.30 -9.83
N SER A 63 -10.49 -0.62 -10.72
CA SER A 63 -9.13 -0.15 -10.51
C SER A 63 -9.04 1.37 -10.52
N VAL A 64 -8.20 1.95 -9.66
CA VAL A 64 -7.92 3.39 -9.60
C VAL A 64 -6.41 3.63 -9.62
N PRO A 65 -5.87 4.36 -10.61
CA PRO A 65 -4.46 4.75 -10.63
C PRO A 65 -4.21 5.98 -9.76
N LEU A 66 -3.14 5.93 -8.97
CA LEU A 66 -2.66 7.00 -8.11
C LEU A 66 -1.19 7.31 -8.44
N PRO A 67 -0.91 8.39 -9.19
CA PRO A 67 0.45 8.82 -9.45
C PRO A 67 1.13 9.30 -8.16
N ALA A 68 2.35 8.84 -7.91
CA ALA A 68 3.17 9.22 -6.78
C ALA A 68 4.46 9.91 -7.24
N PRO A 69 4.89 10.99 -6.56
CA PRO A 69 6.18 11.61 -6.86
C PRO A 69 7.33 10.68 -6.47
N ALA A 70 8.49 10.85 -7.11
CA ALA A 70 9.72 10.20 -6.68
C ALA A 70 10.03 10.54 -5.20
N GLY A 71 10.57 9.57 -4.46
CA GLY A 71 10.80 9.72 -3.02
C GLY A 71 9.58 9.51 -2.12
N TRP A 72 8.37 9.29 -2.68
CA TRP A 72 7.15 9.12 -1.87
C TRP A 72 7.30 7.95 -0.89
N SER A 73 6.95 8.19 0.37
CA SER A 73 6.94 7.15 1.40
C SER A 73 5.63 7.20 2.16
N GLY A 74 4.98 6.05 2.30
CA GLY A 74 3.65 5.98 2.86
C GLY A 74 3.06 4.58 2.78
N ARG A 75 1.77 4.51 3.07
CA ARG A 75 1.03 3.25 3.17
C ARG A 75 -0.38 3.34 2.64
N PHE A 76 -0.89 2.20 2.23
CA PHE A 76 -2.26 1.96 1.79
C PHE A 76 -2.90 0.88 2.66
N TRP A 77 -4.19 1.02 2.91
CA TRP A 77 -5.00 -0.03 3.53
C TRP A 77 -6.44 0.06 3.02
N ALA A 78 -7.21 -1.01 3.23
CA ALA A 78 -8.63 -1.03 2.89
C ALA A 78 -9.48 -1.00 4.15
N ARG A 79 -10.54 -0.19 4.12
CA ARG A 79 -11.58 -0.16 5.14
C ARG A 79 -12.80 -0.95 4.66
N THR A 80 -13.49 -1.62 5.58
CA THR A 80 -14.68 -2.44 5.27
C THR A 80 -15.85 -2.07 6.15
N GLY A 81 -17.07 -2.35 5.66
CA GLY A 81 -18.31 -2.07 6.40
C GLY A 81 -18.53 -0.58 6.67
N CYS A 82 -18.14 0.28 5.73
CA CYS A 82 -18.25 1.73 5.91
C CYS A 82 -19.63 2.26 5.54
N ASN A 83 -20.06 3.29 6.24
CA ASN A 83 -21.24 4.09 5.90
C ASN A 83 -20.92 5.58 6.04
N PHE A 84 -20.78 6.28 4.92
CA PHE A 84 -20.47 7.71 4.86
C PHE A 84 -21.66 8.50 4.32
N ASP A 85 -21.89 9.69 4.88
CA ASP A 85 -22.81 10.69 4.34
C ASP A 85 -22.21 11.40 3.11
N ASP A 86 -22.98 12.29 2.48
CA ASP A 86 -22.55 13.06 1.31
C ASP A 86 -21.38 14.03 1.61
N ASN A 87 -21.14 14.34 2.89
CA ASN A 87 -20.01 15.16 3.34
C ASN A 87 -18.76 14.31 3.63
N GLY A 88 -18.85 12.98 3.50
CA GLY A 88 -17.77 12.05 3.80
C GLY A 88 -17.60 11.78 5.29
N ASN A 89 -18.58 12.07 6.15
CA ASN A 89 -18.56 11.70 7.56
C ASN A 89 -19.24 10.35 7.77
N GLY A 90 -18.66 9.49 8.59
CA GLY A 90 -19.16 8.12 8.74
C GLY A 90 -18.12 7.18 9.29
N VAL A 91 -18.52 5.97 9.67
CA VAL A 91 -17.62 5.01 10.32
C VAL A 91 -17.48 3.73 9.50
N CYS A 92 -16.32 3.11 9.63
CA CYS A 92 -16.04 1.77 9.10
C CYS A 92 -15.94 0.73 10.22
N ALA A 93 -16.31 -0.51 9.91
CA ALA A 93 -16.17 -1.64 10.82
C ALA A 93 -14.69 -2.01 11.05
N THR A 94 -13.85 -1.87 10.02
CA THR A 94 -12.40 -2.12 10.10
C THR A 94 -11.61 -1.00 9.42
N GLY A 95 -10.41 -0.72 9.92
CA GLY A 95 -9.48 0.25 9.32
C GLY A 95 -9.90 1.73 9.40
N ASP A 96 -10.95 2.06 10.17
CA ASP A 96 -11.48 3.43 10.27
C ASP A 96 -10.40 4.44 10.64
N CYS A 97 -10.44 5.64 10.07
CA CYS A 97 -9.38 6.63 10.21
C CYS A 97 -9.87 7.96 10.81
N GLY A 98 -10.84 7.89 11.72
CA GLY A 98 -11.37 9.05 12.45
C GLY A 98 -12.75 9.49 11.98
N ALA A 99 -13.59 8.54 11.59
CA ALA A 99 -14.95 8.76 11.12
C ALA A 99 -15.07 9.66 9.87
N VAL A 100 -14.08 9.61 8.98
CA VAL A 100 -14.01 10.40 7.74
C VAL A 100 -13.62 9.54 6.54
N LEU A 101 -14.17 9.86 5.37
CA LEU A 101 -13.84 9.20 4.10
C LEU A 101 -12.40 9.46 3.69
N ARG A 102 -11.94 10.70 3.84
CA ARG A 102 -10.61 11.17 3.49
C ARG A 102 -9.71 11.17 4.71
N CYS A 103 -8.89 10.14 4.84
CA CYS A 103 -8.06 9.95 6.03
C CYS A 103 -6.97 11.03 6.13
N THR A 104 -6.81 11.58 7.35
CA THR A 104 -5.72 12.51 7.68
C THR A 104 -4.67 11.88 8.60
N GLY A 105 -4.85 10.61 8.98
CA GLY A 105 -4.00 9.85 9.87
C GLY A 105 -4.07 8.35 9.58
N GLY A 106 -3.40 7.56 10.42
CA GLY A 106 -3.44 6.10 10.32
C GLY A 106 -4.84 5.54 10.60
N GLY A 107 -5.15 4.41 9.96
CA GLY A 107 -6.34 3.63 10.28
C GLY A 107 -6.22 2.92 11.63
N ALA A 108 -7.38 2.65 12.24
CA ALA A 108 -7.49 1.83 13.43
C ALA A 108 -7.12 0.38 13.13
N THR A 109 -6.36 -0.24 14.04
CA THR A 109 -6.03 -1.65 13.97
C THR A 109 -7.22 -2.51 14.42
N PRO A 110 -7.40 -3.73 13.90
CA PRO A 110 -6.53 -4.40 12.93
C PRO A 110 -6.70 -3.97 11.46
N SER A 111 -5.59 -3.85 10.75
CA SER A 111 -5.59 -3.57 9.31
C SER A 111 -4.34 -4.13 8.63
N SER A 112 -4.53 -4.81 7.50
CA SER A 112 -3.42 -5.14 6.60
C SER A 112 -2.93 -3.89 5.88
N LEU A 113 -1.61 -3.74 5.77
CA LEU A 113 -0.97 -2.56 5.17
C LEU A 113 -0.18 -2.97 3.92
N ALA A 114 -0.20 -2.11 2.90
CA ALA A 114 0.78 -2.10 1.83
C ALA A 114 1.66 -0.85 2.02
N GLU A 115 2.96 -1.06 2.25
CA GLU A 115 3.90 -0.01 2.63
C GLU A 115 4.94 0.19 1.54
N PHE A 116 5.33 1.44 1.29
CA PHE A 116 6.29 1.80 0.26
C PHE A 116 7.22 2.92 0.72
N THR A 117 8.46 2.85 0.24
CA THR A 117 9.41 3.96 0.20
C THR A 117 10.04 3.99 -1.18
N LEU A 118 9.63 4.96 -2.00
CA LEU A 118 10.11 5.10 -3.36
C LEU A 118 11.48 5.77 -3.40
N GLY A 119 12.32 5.29 -4.29
CA GLY A 119 13.60 5.88 -4.62
C GLY A 119 13.48 7.04 -5.61
N THR A 120 14.62 7.44 -6.15
CA THR A 120 14.72 8.40 -7.26
C THR A 120 15.68 7.83 -8.30
N ALA A 121 15.15 7.53 -9.48
CA ALA A 121 15.91 6.95 -10.58
C ALA A 121 17.15 7.81 -10.93
N GLY A 122 18.31 7.16 -11.11
CA GLY A 122 19.56 7.82 -11.44
C GLY A 122 20.27 8.52 -10.26
N THR A 123 19.82 8.29 -9.02
CA THR A 123 20.47 8.76 -7.79
C THR A 123 21.04 7.57 -7.00
N PRO A 124 21.86 7.79 -5.95
CA PRO A 124 22.26 6.68 -5.06
C PRO A 124 21.10 5.96 -4.35
N ASN A 125 19.91 6.57 -4.31
CA ASN A 125 18.67 5.98 -3.80
C ASN A 125 17.78 5.51 -4.96
N ASP A 126 18.32 4.73 -5.90
CA ASP A 126 17.63 4.26 -7.11
C ASP A 126 16.77 3.01 -6.90
N LYS A 127 16.38 2.72 -5.66
CA LYS A 127 15.54 1.58 -5.32
C LYS A 127 14.28 2.00 -4.58
N ASP A 128 13.20 1.38 -4.98
CA ASP A 128 11.94 1.35 -4.25
C ASP A 128 11.99 0.19 -3.26
N PHE A 129 11.52 0.42 -2.03
CA PHE A 129 11.30 -0.58 -0.99
C PHE A 129 9.80 -0.72 -0.77
N TYR A 130 9.32 -1.95 -0.64
CA TYR A 130 7.91 -2.20 -0.40
C TYR A 130 7.67 -3.53 0.30
N ASP A 131 6.53 -3.61 0.96
CA ASP A 131 6.08 -4.78 1.68
C ASP A 131 4.57 -4.77 1.92
N VAL A 132 4.05 -5.94 2.29
CA VAL A 132 2.74 -6.05 2.93
C VAL A 132 2.98 -6.40 4.39
N SER A 133 2.29 -5.70 5.29
CA SER A 133 2.50 -5.82 6.72
C SER A 133 1.23 -6.18 7.49
N LEU A 134 1.38 -7.18 8.36
CA LEU A 134 0.37 -7.66 9.30
C LEU A 134 0.77 -7.38 10.76
N VAL A 135 1.77 -6.51 10.97
CA VAL A 135 2.18 -6.02 12.30
C VAL A 135 0.99 -5.38 13.02
N ASP A 136 0.19 -4.64 12.27
CA ASP A 136 -1.06 -4.02 12.73
C ASP A 136 -2.28 -4.95 12.59
N GLY A 137 -2.08 -6.24 12.33
CA GLY A 137 -3.13 -7.24 12.16
C GLY A 137 -3.61 -7.41 10.73
N TYR A 138 -4.76 -8.07 10.58
CA TYR A 138 -5.35 -8.40 9.28
C TYR A 138 -6.84 -8.06 9.26
N ASN A 139 -7.33 -7.51 8.16
CA ASN A 139 -8.77 -7.35 7.91
C ASN A 139 -9.17 -7.87 6.53
N VAL A 140 -8.40 -7.52 5.49
CA VAL A 140 -8.55 -8.04 4.13
C VAL A 140 -7.21 -8.43 3.55
N GLY A 141 -7.20 -9.39 2.61
CA GLY A 141 -5.99 -9.75 1.89
C GLY A 141 -5.47 -8.57 1.06
N VAL A 142 -4.15 -8.39 1.04
CA VAL A 142 -3.46 -7.36 0.26
C VAL A 142 -2.30 -8.00 -0.48
N GLY A 143 -2.14 -7.66 -1.75
CA GLY A 143 -1.02 -8.09 -2.59
C GLY A 143 -0.42 -6.93 -3.36
N ILE A 144 0.90 -6.94 -3.53
CA ILE A 144 1.67 -5.97 -4.31
C ILE A 144 2.43 -6.74 -5.39
N SER A 145 2.22 -6.34 -6.64
CA SER A 145 3.03 -6.77 -7.78
C SER A 145 3.58 -5.56 -8.52
N SER A 146 4.87 -5.56 -8.80
CA SER A 146 5.49 -4.57 -9.68
C SER A 146 4.98 -4.76 -11.12
N SER A 147 4.76 -3.66 -11.83
CA SER A 147 4.41 -3.61 -13.24
C SER A 147 5.59 -3.04 -14.01
N GLY A 148 6.61 -3.88 -14.22
CA GLY A 148 7.90 -3.47 -14.77
C GLY A 148 8.97 -3.32 -13.68
N GLY A 149 10.03 -2.59 -13.99
CA GLY A 149 11.21 -2.48 -13.14
C GLY A 149 12.22 -3.60 -13.31
N THR A 150 13.34 -3.48 -12.61
CA THR A 150 14.46 -4.42 -12.61
C THR A 150 14.96 -4.66 -11.19
N GLY A 151 15.62 -5.80 -10.96
CA GLY A 151 16.07 -6.21 -9.62
C GLY A 151 15.24 -7.37 -9.08
N ASP A 152 14.93 -7.34 -7.79
CA ASP A 152 14.20 -8.41 -7.12
C ASP A 152 12.72 -8.41 -7.54
N CYS A 153 12.03 -7.27 -7.38
CA CYS A 153 10.69 -6.98 -7.90
C CYS A 153 9.64 -8.07 -7.61
N ARG A 154 9.82 -8.81 -6.52
CA ARG A 154 9.00 -9.96 -6.13
C ARG A 154 7.62 -9.55 -5.63
N TYR A 155 6.68 -10.48 -5.69
CA TYR A 155 5.38 -10.33 -5.06
C TYR A 155 5.51 -10.22 -3.53
N ALA A 156 4.83 -9.23 -2.95
CA ALA A 156 4.64 -9.09 -1.50
C ALA A 156 3.14 -9.22 -1.19
N GLY A 157 2.75 -9.92 -0.14
CA GLY A 157 1.33 -10.02 0.16
C GLY A 157 0.85 -11.21 0.97
N CYS A 158 -0.47 -11.24 1.12
CA CYS A 158 -1.22 -12.34 1.72
C CYS A 158 -2.45 -12.69 0.87
N ILE A 159 -2.47 -13.94 0.36
CA ILE A 159 -3.59 -14.50 -0.41
C ILE A 159 -4.55 -15.28 0.50
N SER A 160 -4.04 -15.82 1.61
CA SER A 160 -4.84 -16.53 2.60
C SER A 160 -5.82 -15.58 3.30
N ASP A 161 -7.02 -16.08 3.57
CA ASP A 161 -7.96 -15.41 4.47
C ASP A 161 -7.59 -15.73 5.92
N VAL A 162 -6.89 -14.81 6.57
CA VAL A 162 -6.46 -14.97 7.98
C VAL A 162 -7.66 -14.92 8.93
N ASN A 163 -8.77 -14.27 8.57
CA ASN A 163 -9.96 -14.21 9.41
C ASN A 163 -10.56 -15.61 9.61
N ALA A 164 -10.50 -16.46 8.58
CA ALA A 164 -11.05 -17.82 8.62
C ALA A 164 -10.37 -18.73 9.64
N SER A 165 -9.12 -18.44 10.02
CA SER A 165 -8.35 -19.20 11.01
C SER A 165 -7.87 -18.35 12.20
N CYS A 166 -8.48 -17.18 12.41
CA CYS A 166 -8.08 -16.28 13.48
C CYS A 166 -8.40 -16.89 14.86
N PRO A 167 -7.44 -17.00 15.79
CA PRO A 167 -7.68 -17.46 17.16
C PRO A 167 -8.70 -16.58 17.87
N ALA A 168 -9.54 -17.18 18.73
CA ALA A 168 -10.67 -16.50 19.37
C ALA A 168 -10.26 -15.22 20.12
N GLU A 169 -9.11 -15.25 20.78
CA GLU A 169 -8.52 -14.14 21.53
C GLU A 169 -8.04 -12.97 20.65
N LEU A 170 -7.89 -13.19 19.34
CA LEU A 170 -7.49 -12.18 18.35
C LEU A 170 -8.65 -11.70 17.46
N GLN A 171 -9.81 -12.35 17.50
CA GLN A 171 -10.93 -12.05 16.61
C GLN A 171 -11.54 -10.67 16.88
N VAL A 172 -11.89 -9.97 15.81
CA VAL A 172 -12.86 -8.87 15.81
C VAL A 172 -14.13 -9.38 15.16
N VAL A 173 -15.23 -9.40 15.92
CA VAL A 173 -16.52 -9.97 15.49
C VAL A 173 -17.56 -8.87 15.32
N VAL A 174 -18.20 -8.84 14.15
CA VAL A 174 -19.36 -7.98 13.84
C VAL A 174 -20.48 -8.88 13.34
N ASP A 175 -21.65 -8.77 13.96
CA ASP A 175 -22.86 -9.56 13.61
C ASP A 175 -22.60 -11.08 13.51
N GLY A 176 -21.77 -11.60 14.41
CA GLY A 176 -21.41 -13.02 14.46
C GLY A 176 -20.38 -13.48 13.42
N THR A 177 -19.83 -12.54 12.62
CA THR A 177 -18.78 -12.82 11.63
C THR A 177 -17.44 -12.25 12.08
N VAL A 178 -16.36 -13.02 11.95
CA VAL A 178 -15.00 -12.52 12.15
C VAL A 178 -14.64 -11.62 10.98
N VAL A 179 -14.54 -10.32 11.21
CA VAL A 179 -14.26 -9.31 10.16
C VAL A 179 -12.80 -8.88 10.12
N ALA A 180 -12.05 -9.17 11.19
CA ALA A 180 -10.63 -8.88 11.26
C ALA A 180 -9.94 -9.73 12.35
N CYS A 181 -8.62 -9.82 12.27
CA CYS A 181 -7.75 -10.53 13.21
C CYS A 181 -6.68 -9.58 13.75
N LYS A 182 -6.65 -9.38 15.06
CA LYS A 182 -5.62 -8.57 15.75
C LYS A 182 -4.27 -9.24 15.65
N SER A 183 -3.20 -8.45 15.54
CA SER A 183 -1.87 -8.93 15.90
C SER A 183 -1.77 -9.16 17.42
N ALA A 184 -0.77 -9.91 17.85
CA ALA A 184 -0.53 -10.11 19.28
C ALA A 184 -0.25 -8.79 20.02
N CYS A 185 0.46 -7.85 19.37
CA CYS A 185 0.66 -6.52 19.94
C CYS A 185 -0.68 -5.81 20.12
N GLY A 186 -1.53 -5.78 19.09
CA GLY A 186 -2.86 -5.17 19.15
C GLY A 186 -3.82 -5.82 20.15
N ALA A 187 -3.62 -7.09 20.50
CA ALA A 187 -4.45 -7.81 21.46
C ALA A 187 -3.96 -7.69 22.91
N PHE A 188 -2.65 -7.76 23.13
CA PHE A 188 -2.08 -7.94 24.48
C PHE A 188 -1.22 -6.76 24.96
N ASN A 189 -0.73 -5.92 24.04
CA ASN A 189 0.07 -4.74 24.34
C ASN A 189 1.26 -5.00 25.29
N THR A 190 1.95 -6.12 25.12
CA THR A 190 3.16 -6.48 25.88
C THR A 190 4.42 -6.07 25.12
N GLU A 191 5.52 -5.82 25.85
CA GLU A 191 6.80 -5.46 25.24
C GLU A 191 7.29 -6.52 24.24
N GLU A 192 7.11 -7.80 24.57
CA GLU A 192 7.47 -8.93 23.72
C GLU A 192 6.74 -8.92 22.37
N TYR A 193 5.42 -8.66 22.35
CA TYR A 193 4.66 -8.67 21.11
C TYR A 193 4.77 -7.38 20.30
N CYS A 194 5.00 -6.26 20.99
CA CYS A 194 5.11 -4.95 20.37
C CYS A 194 6.56 -4.54 20.06
N CYS A 195 7.53 -5.41 20.35
CA CYS A 195 8.96 -5.16 20.16
C CYS A 195 9.41 -3.77 20.69
N ASN A 196 9.09 -3.49 21.95
CA ASN A 196 9.51 -2.24 22.61
C ASN A 196 10.16 -2.55 23.96
N GLY A 197 10.60 -1.52 24.70
CA GLY A 197 11.24 -1.71 26.01
C GLY A 197 12.44 -2.65 25.96
N ALA A 198 12.41 -3.73 26.73
CA ALA A 198 13.45 -4.75 26.74
C ALA A 198 13.56 -5.56 25.43
N HIS A 199 12.55 -5.47 24.57
CA HIS A 199 12.44 -6.13 23.28
C HIS A 199 12.60 -5.15 22.11
N ALA A 200 13.13 -3.93 22.32
CA ALA A 200 13.22 -2.89 21.28
C ALA A 200 14.30 -3.10 20.20
N THR A 201 14.84 -4.31 20.06
CA THR A 201 15.83 -4.64 19.02
C THR A 201 15.54 -6.00 18.38
N PRO A 202 15.97 -6.23 17.12
CA PRO A 202 15.83 -7.53 16.45
C PRO A 202 16.44 -8.71 17.23
N GLY A 203 17.53 -8.48 17.97
CA GLY A 203 18.16 -9.51 18.79
C GLY A 203 17.38 -9.87 20.07
N THR A 204 16.40 -9.05 20.44
CA THR A 204 15.63 -9.19 21.69
C THR A 204 14.13 -9.44 21.46
N CYS A 205 13.60 -9.14 20.27
CA CYS A 205 12.22 -9.46 19.89
C CYS A 205 12.23 -10.51 18.80
N GLY A 206 11.99 -11.77 19.19
CA GLY A 206 11.91 -12.91 18.29
C GLY A 206 10.48 -13.20 17.82
N PRO A 207 10.32 -14.09 16.83
CA PRO A 207 9.00 -14.57 16.43
C PRO A 207 8.31 -15.35 17.57
N THR A 208 6.99 -15.24 17.64
CA THR A 208 6.13 -15.86 18.65
C THR A 208 5.16 -16.84 17.99
N GLY A 209 4.38 -17.58 18.78
CA GLY A 209 3.31 -18.44 18.24
C GLY A 209 2.33 -17.69 17.34
N TYR A 210 1.96 -16.46 17.71
CA TYR A 210 1.05 -15.63 16.93
C TYR A 210 1.69 -15.09 15.65
N SER A 211 2.92 -14.57 15.69
CA SER A 211 3.56 -14.08 14.46
C SER A 211 3.83 -15.23 13.49
N ASN A 212 4.22 -16.41 13.98
CA ASN A 212 4.39 -17.60 13.13
C ASN A 212 3.08 -18.03 12.45
N MET A 213 1.92 -17.84 13.09
CA MET A 213 0.61 -18.09 12.45
C MET A 213 0.38 -17.15 11.28
N PHE A 214 0.57 -15.83 11.48
CA PHE A 214 0.48 -14.85 10.38
C PHE A 214 1.48 -15.19 9.26
N LYS A 215 2.72 -15.55 9.62
CA LYS A 215 3.76 -15.89 8.65
C LYS A 215 3.44 -17.15 7.85
N SER A 216 2.86 -18.16 8.51
CA SER A 216 2.47 -19.40 7.85
C SER A 216 1.34 -19.16 6.84
N ALA A 217 0.39 -18.27 7.18
CA ALA A 217 -0.68 -17.88 6.27
C ALA A 217 -0.19 -16.98 5.13
N CYS A 218 0.78 -16.11 5.41
CA CYS A 218 1.25 -15.05 4.52
C CYS A 218 2.80 -14.99 4.48
N PRO A 219 3.49 -15.93 3.81
CA PRO A 219 4.95 -16.03 3.88
C PRO A 219 5.71 -14.81 3.34
N SER A 220 5.10 -14.06 2.43
CA SER A 220 5.62 -12.84 1.80
C SER A 220 5.14 -11.54 2.46
N ALA A 221 4.60 -11.61 3.68
CA ALA A 221 4.19 -10.43 4.45
C ALA A 221 4.95 -10.38 5.78
N TYR A 222 5.14 -9.17 6.32
CA TYR A 222 5.62 -8.96 7.68
C TYR A 222 4.61 -9.52 8.67
N SER A 223 5.09 -10.40 9.54
CA SER A 223 4.28 -11.00 10.60
C SER A 223 4.47 -10.38 11.99
N TYR A 224 5.57 -9.64 12.18
CA TYR A 224 5.90 -8.84 13.36
C TYR A 224 6.98 -7.79 13.00
N ALA A 225 7.31 -6.91 13.94
CA ALA A 225 8.07 -5.68 13.65
C ALA A 225 9.50 -5.85 13.10
N TYR A 226 10.14 -7.02 13.27
CA TYR A 226 11.51 -7.28 12.79
C TYR A 226 11.59 -8.47 11.82
N ASP A 227 10.51 -8.75 11.07
CA ASP A 227 10.45 -9.81 10.05
C ASP A 227 11.08 -9.39 8.70
N ASP A 228 12.20 -8.66 8.72
CA ASP A 228 12.73 -7.97 7.54
C ASP A 228 13.22 -8.94 6.46
N ALA A 229 13.92 -10.00 6.88
CA ALA A 229 14.71 -10.87 6.00
C ALA A 229 13.87 -11.61 4.94
N SER A 230 12.56 -11.73 5.16
CA SER A 230 11.65 -12.44 4.26
C SER A 230 10.47 -11.60 3.78
N SER A 231 10.42 -10.32 4.15
CA SER A 231 9.21 -9.50 4.00
C SER A 231 9.46 -8.13 3.39
N THR A 232 10.70 -7.63 3.34
CA THR A 232 11.03 -6.43 2.54
C THR A 232 11.46 -6.83 1.15
N PHE A 233 10.86 -6.21 0.15
CA PHE A 233 11.20 -6.40 -1.24
C PHE A 233 11.69 -5.08 -1.85
N THR A 234 12.49 -5.21 -2.90
CA THR A 234 13.02 -4.03 -3.62
C THR A 234 12.77 -4.13 -5.10
N CYS A 235 12.59 -2.99 -5.76
CA CYS A 235 12.57 -2.91 -7.22
C CYS A 235 13.28 -1.61 -7.64
N SER A 236 13.69 -1.51 -8.90
CA SER A 236 14.32 -0.28 -9.40
C SER A 236 13.36 0.90 -9.30
N ALA A 237 13.86 2.07 -8.91
CA ALA A 237 13.07 3.28 -8.79
C ALA A 237 12.37 3.67 -10.11
N GLY A 238 11.13 4.15 -10.00
CA GLY A 238 10.28 4.47 -11.14
C GLY A 238 9.51 3.26 -11.68
N SER A 239 9.44 2.17 -10.92
CA SER A 239 8.54 1.06 -11.22
C SER A 239 7.10 1.46 -10.91
N ASP A 240 6.14 0.90 -11.65
CA ASP A 240 4.72 0.96 -11.33
C ASP A 240 4.33 -0.24 -10.46
N TYR A 241 3.21 -0.13 -9.75
CA TYR A 241 2.76 -1.17 -8.82
C TYR A 241 1.26 -1.38 -8.91
N LEU A 242 0.84 -2.64 -8.90
CA LEU A 242 -0.54 -3.05 -8.72
C LEU A 242 -0.73 -3.50 -7.27
N ILE A 243 -1.60 -2.80 -6.55
CA ILE A 243 -2.04 -3.15 -5.19
C ILE A 243 -3.41 -3.81 -5.33
N THR A 244 -3.48 -5.11 -5.08
CA THR A 244 -4.71 -5.90 -5.16
C THR A 244 -5.26 -6.17 -3.77
N PHE A 245 -6.50 -5.76 -3.51
CA PHE A 245 -7.26 -6.17 -2.33
C PHE A 245 -8.00 -7.46 -2.62
N CYS A 246 -7.99 -8.41 -1.67
CA CYS A 246 -8.44 -9.79 -1.82
C CYS A 246 -7.78 -10.54 -3.01
N PRO A 247 -6.44 -10.61 -3.09
CA PRO A 247 -5.77 -11.35 -4.16
C PRO A 247 -6.06 -12.85 -4.06
N THR A 248 -6.21 -13.52 -5.19
CA THR A 248 -6.49 -14.98 -5.24
C THR A 248 -5.30 -15.82 -5.70
N ALA A 249 -4.22 -15.17 -6.17
CA ALA A 249 -3.01 -15.84 -6.62
C ALA A 249 -1.80 -14.90 -6.47
N SER A 250 -0.63 -15.50 -6.26
CA SER A 250 0.67 -14.81 -6.41
C SER A 250 1.12 -15.00 -7.86
N PRO A 251 1.54 -13.94 -8.55
CA PRO A 251 2.16 -14.05 -9.88
C PRO A 251 3.41 -14.93 -9.91
#